data_AF-A0A1W1DT65-F1
#
_entry.id   AF-A0A1W1DT65-F1
#
_cell.length_a   1.000
_cell.length_b   1.000
_cell.length_c   1.000
_cell.angle_alpha   90.00
_cell.angle_beta   90.00
_cell.angle_gamma   90.00
#
_symmetry.space_group_name_H-M   'P 1'
#
loop_
_entity.id
_entity.type
_entity.pdbx_description
1 polymer ?
#
loop_
_entity_poly.entity_id
_entity_poly.type
_entity_poly.pdbx_seq_one_letter_code
_entity_poly.pdbx_strand_id
1 'polypeptide(L)' 'MPSDHCLYFYRCKQCDKTLKPKQGDCCVFCSYADHPCPPKQIEQSI' A
#
# COMPACT_ATOMS: atom_id res chain seq x y z
N MET A 1 -5.01 0.26 10.51
CA MET A 1 -5.87 -0.30 9.44
C MET A 1 -5.40 -1.73 9.24
N PRO A 2 -6.24 -2.79 9.24
CA PRO A 2 -5.80 -4.17 9.50
C PRO A 2 -4.54 -4.48 8.69
N SER A 3 -3.44 -4.59 9.44
CA SER A 3 -2.07 -4.40 9.00
C SER A 3 -1.53 -5.55 8.14
N ASP A 4 -2.40 -6.46 7.73
CA ASP A 4 -2.04 -7.74 7.16
C ASP A 4 -2.22 -7.81 5.63
N HIS A 5 -2.75 -6.75 5.00
CA HIS A 5 -3.19 -6.88 3.62
C HIS A 5 -2.74 -5.72 2.72
N CYS A 6 -1.84 -6.04 1.80
CA CYS A 6 -1.52 -5.23 0.64
C CYS A 6 -2.76 -5.06 -0.26
N LEU A 7 -3.30 -3.85 -0.35
CA LEU A 7 -4.38 -3.55 -1.28
C LEU A 7 -3.80 -3.18 -2.66
N TYR A 8 -4.10 -3.98 -3.69
CA TYR A 8 -3.71 -3.65 -5.06
C TYR A 8 -4.63 -2.59 -5.68
N PHE A 9 -5.92 -2.63 -5.34
CA PHE A 9 -6.89 -1.61 -5.75
C PHE A 9 -7.50 -0.95 -4.51
N TYR A 10 -7.51 0.37 -4.48
CA TYR A 10 -8.17 1.13 -3.43
C TYR A 10 -9.01 2.24 -4.03
N ARG A 11 -10.30 2.26 -3.70
CA ARG A 11 -11.17 3.37 -4.07
C ARG A 11 -11.05 4.46 -3.01
N CYS A 12 -10.52 5.61 -3.41
CA CYS A 12 -10.42 6.77 -2.53
C CYS A 12 -11.82 7.27 -2.18
N LYS A 13 -12.15 7.31 -0.89
CA LYS A 13 -13.47 7.79 -0.41
C LYS A 13 -13.66 9.30 -0.54
N GLN A 14 -12.58 10.06 -0.78
CA GLN A 14 -12.61 11.52 -0.85
C GLN A 14 -12.73 12.05 -2.28
N CYS A 15 -12.26 11.28 -3.28
CA CYS A 15 -12.28 11.71 -4.69
C CYS A 15 -12.83 10.65 -5.65
N ASP A 16 -13.34 9.53 -5.12
CA ASP A 16 -13.92 8.40 -5.87
C ASP A 16 -13.03 7.76 -6.94
N LYS A 17 -11.74 8.06 -6.94
CA LYS A 17 -10.77 7.48 -7.87
C LYS A 17 -10.28 6.12 -7.38
N THR A 18 -10.15 5.19 -8.31
CA THR A 18 -9.47 3.91 -8.08
C THR A 18 -7.96 4.11 -8.20
N LEU A 19 -7.26 3.99 -7.08
CA LEU A 19 -5.82 4.00 -7.01
C LEU A 19 -5.27 2.61 -7.29
N LYS A 20 -4.16 2.58 -8.04
CA LYS A 20 -3.34 1.40 -8.32
C LYS A 20 -1.90 1.68 -7.85
N PRO A 21 -1.13 0.65 -7.46
CA PRO A 21 0.29 0.81 -7.16
C PRO A 21 1.03 1.41 -8.37
N LYS A 22 2.06 2.19 -8.05
CA LYS A 22 3.05 2.65 -9.02
C LYS A 22 3.90 1.46 -9.47
N GLN A 23 4.53 1.59 -10.63
CA GLN A 23 5.41 0.55 -11.16
C GLN A 23 6.58 0.31 -10.19
N GLY A 24 6.77 -0.94 -9.77
CA GLY A 24 7.80 -1.34 -8.79
C GLY A 24 7.30 -1.45 -7.35
N ASP A 25 6.08 -1.02 -7.05
CA ASP A 25 5.47 -1.17 -5.71
C ASP A 25 4.53 -2.36 -5.63
N CYS A 26 4.47 -2.97 -4.44
CA CYS A 26 3.62 -4.15 -4.22
C CYS A 26 2.13 -3.80 -4.00
N CYS A 27 1.80 -2.59 -3.53
CA CYS A 27 0.43 -2.20 -3.21
C CYS A 27 0.25 -0.68 -3.19
N VAL A 28 -1.00 -0.20 -3.17
CA VAL A 28 -1.33 1.23 -3.09
C VAL A 28 -0.69 1.89 -1.87
N PHE A 29 -0.56 1.18 -0.74
CA PHE A 29 0.06 1.76 0.45
C PHE A 29 1.55 2.01 0.24
N CYS A 30 2.30 1.09 -0.38
CA CYS A 30 3.71 1.33 -0.70
C CYS A 30 3.91 2.54 -1.62
N SER A 31 2.96 2.80 -2.51
CA SER A 31 3.06 3.89 -3.47
C SER A 31 2.64 5.26 -2.97
N TYR A 32 1.75 5.30 -1.96
CA TYR A 32 1.08 6.53 -1.52
C TYR A 32 1.10 6.77 -0.01
N ALA A 33 1.58 5.83 0.81
CA ALA A 33 1.74 6.02 2.25
C ALA A 33 3.17 6.48 2.58
N ASP A 34 3.31 7.27 3.65
CA ASP A 34 4.61 7.72 4.16
C ASP A 34 5.49 6.57 4.68
N HIS A 35 4.85 5.51 5.18
CA HIS A 35 5.54 4.32 5.69
C HIS A 35 5.26 3.11 4.79
N PRO A 36 6.29 2.28 4.51
CA PRO A 36 6.14 1.07 3.70
C PRO A 36 5.20 0.06 4.37
N CYS A 37 4.66 -0.89 3.58
CA CYS A 37 3.73 -1.87 4.12
C CYS A 37 4.38 -2.80 5.16
N PRO A 38 3.61 -3.31 6.14
CA PRO A 38 4.12 -4.20 7.18
C PRO A 38 4.96 -5.39 6.68
N PRO A 39 4.58 -6.13 5.60
CA PRO A 39 5.43 -7.20 5.11
C PRO A 39 6.80 -6.72 4.60
N LYS A 40 6.90 -5.52 4.00
CA LYS A 40 8.20 -4.92 3.63
C LYS A 40 9.02 -4.51 4.87
N GLN A 41 8.36 -4.02 5.92
CA GLN A 41 9.04 -3.64 7.18
C GLN A 41 9.58 -4.86 7.93
N ILE A 42 8.86 -5.98 7.90
CA ILE A 42 9.28 -7.24 8.52
C ILE A 42 10.47 -7.85 7.76
N GLU A 43 10.48 -7.76 6.42
CA GLU A 43 11.63 -8.20 5.59
C GLU A 43 12.92 -7.43 5.88
N GLN A 44 12.82 -6.16 6.31
CA GLN A 44 13.97 -5.32 6.67
C GLN A 44 14.52 -5.54 8.09
N SER A 45 13.89 -6.42 8.87
CA SER A 45 14.27 -6.68 10.28
C SER A 45 15.13 -7.94 10.46
N ILE A 46 15.73 -8.46 9.39
CA ILE A 46 16.56 -9.68 9.37
C ILE A 46 18.00 -9.32 8.96
#